data_AF-A0A4R0R8L7-F1
#
_entry.id   AF-A0A4R0R8L7-F1
#
_cell.length_a   1.000
_cell.length_b   1.000
_cell.length_c   1.000
_cell.angle_alpha   90.00
_cell.angle_beta   90.00
_cell.angle_gamma   90.00
#
_symmetry.space_group_name_H-M   'P 1'
#
loop_
_entity.id
_entity.type
_entity.pdbx_description
1 polymer ?
#
loop_
_entity_poly.entity_id
_entity_poly.type
_entity_poly.pdbx_seq_one_letter_code
_entity_poly.pdbx_strand_id
1 'polypeptide(L)'
;MWCTRWYLPLVLLPLPIAPPFFLALFLLSLTLHARPCSFYCIVLLSALFLSTCYWPPIPIETPLTSPWSDNITTYADALLSLMPELPTEMVPAEIPIVDHCWCDLTSGKFFEPYDMSRWEVESVVRLKEELEVQQLLKKRIEEFEKSVGGEDGLAADAGRNSTAPSSSSVNRFSTAARWTSLLNTMFPFLHGPEPSATIETPVNSAPSVPIPTETSTPSVAPSISLAQATPTHLPLLRREYDLRSYGFEMVVDFGWSRKKS
;
A
#
# COMPACT_ATOMS: atom_id res chain seq x y z
N MET A 1 -35.50 -1.69 -7.00
CA MET A 1 -34.21 -2.42 -7.03
C MET A 1 -33.39 -2.01 -8.26
N TRP A 2 -33.08 -0.72 -8.41
CA TRP A 2 -32.32 -0.22 -9.56
C TRP A 2 -30.81 -0.25 -9.33
N CYS A 3 -30.37 -0.44 -8.08
CA CYS A 3 -28.95 -0.50 -7.75
C CYS A 3 -28.26 -1.69 -8.43
N THR A 4 -28.86 -2.90 -8.43
CA THR A 4 -28.29 -4.14 -9.01
C THR A 4 -27.91 -4.00 -10.49
N ARG A 5 -28.59 -3.14 -11.25
CA ARG A 5 -28.29 -2.88 -12.67
C ARG A 5 -26.90 -2.25 -12.87
N TRP A 6 -26.42 -1.49 -11.89
CA TRP A 6 -25.10 -0.85 -11.92
C TRP A 6 -23.96 -1.74 -11.42
N TYR A 7 -24.27 -2.92 -10.86
CA TYR A 7 -23.26 -3.89 -10.42
C TYR A 7 -22.87 -4.89 -11.51
N LEU A 8 -23.67 -5.01 -12.56
CA LEU A 8 -23.39 -5.93 -13.66
C LEU A 8 -22.01 -5.66 -14.32
N PRO A 9 -21.56 -4.39 -14.50
CA PRO A 9 -20.20 -4.09 -14.94
C PRO A 9 -19.11 -4.52 -13.95
N LEU A 10 -19.39 -4.50 -12.63
CA LEU A 10 -18.44 -4.94 -11.60
C LEU A 10 -18.26 -6.45 -11.57
N VAL A 11 -19.32 -7.22 -11.84
CA VAL A 11 -19.25 -8.69 -11.92
C VAL A 11 -18.57 -9.15 -13.22
N LEU A 12 -18.63 -8.32 -14.26
CA LEU A 12 -17.95 -8.56 -15.53
C LEU A 12 -16.49 -8.08 -15.56
N LEU A 13 -16.09 -7.22 -14.61
CA LEU A 13 -14.68 -6.94 -14.41
C LEU A 13 -14.01 -8.22 -13.90
N PRO A 14 -12.94 -8.70 -14.56
CA PRO A 14 -12.22 -9.88 -14.11
C PRO A 14 -11.59 -9.59 -12.75
N LEU A 15 -12.28 -10.00 -11.68
CA LEU A 15 -11.71 -10.17 -10.35
C LEU A 15 -10.52 -11.13 -10.50
N PRO A 16 -9.28 -10.83 -10.04
CA PRO A 16 -8.80 -9.74 -9.19
C PRO A 16 -7.73 -8.82 -9.86
N ILE A 17 -7.72 -8.68 -11.19
CA ILE A 17 -6.57 -8.09 -11.93
C ILE A 17 -6.63 -6.55 -11.99
N ALA A 18 -7.79 -5.95 -11.73
CA ALA A 18 -7.96 -4.50 -11.85
C ALA A 18 -7.25 -3.74 -10.70
N PRO A 19 -6.49 -2.66 -10.98
CA PRO A 19 -5.89 -1.83 -9.96
C PRO A 19 -6.91 -1.21 -8.97
N PRO A 20 -6.54 -0.98 -7.70
CA PRO A 20 -7.40 -0.40 -6.68
C PRO A 20 -7.95 0.99 -7.01
N PHE A 21 -7.22 1.73 -7.83
CA PHE A 21 -7.68 3.02 -8.37
C PHE A 21 -8.96 2.93 -9.20
N PHE A 22 -9.12 1.91 -10.04
CA PHE A 22 -10.33 1.78 -10.87
C PHE A 22 -11.57 1.59 -10.01
N LEU A 23 -11.43 0.85 -8.91
CA LEU A 23 -12.50 0.65 -7.96
C LEU A 23 -12.82 1.93 -7.19
N ALA A 24 -11.82 2.70 -6.77
CA ALA A 24 -12.02 4.00 -6.15
C ALA A 24 -12.75 4.97 -7.09
N LEU A 25 -12.34 5.06 -8.36
CA LEU A 25 -13.02 5.85 -9.38
C LEU A 25 -14.44 5.35 -9.64
N PHE A 26 -14.64 4.05 -9.67
CA PHE A 26 -15.96 3.45 -9.86
C PHE A 26 -16.89 3.75 -8.68
N LEU A 27 -16.41 3.59 -7.45
CA LEU A 27 -17.14 3.96 -6.24
C LEU A 27 -17.46 5.46 -6.24
N LEU A 28 -16.51 6.33 -6.60
CA LEU A 28 -16.72 7.77 -6.71
C LEU A 28 -17.75 8.12 -7.80
N SER A 29 -17.67 7.47 -8.96
CA SER A 29 -18.65 7.67 -10.03
C SER A 29 -20.06 7.24 -9.59
N LEU A 30 -20.16 6.11 -8.86
CA LEU A 30 -21.42 5.64 -8.30
C LEU A 30 -21.97 6.56 -7.21
N THR A 31 -21.12 7.12 -6.34
CA THR A 31 -21.57 8.04 -5.29
C THR A 31 -22.14 9.32 -5.88
N LEU A 32 -21.59 9.79 -7.00
CA LEU A 32 -22.05 10.98 -7.71
C LEU A 32 -23.35 10.73 -8.51
N HIS A 33 -23.52 9.56 -9.11
CA HIS A 33 -24.68 9.26 -9.96
C HIS A 33 -25.90 8.70 -9.22
N ALA A 34 -25.73 8.03 -8.06
CA ALA A 34 -26.83 7.36 -7.35
C ALA A 34 -27.18 8.05 -6.01
N ARG A 35 -28.31 8.77 -5.96
CA ARG A 35 -28.90 9.29 -4.69
C ARG A 35 -29.55 8.16 -3.84
N PRO A 36 -30.04 8.45 -2.63
CA PRO A 36 -29.49 8.09 -1.29
C PRO A 36 -29.27 6.60 -0.98
N CYS A 37 -29.56 5.68 -1.91
CA CYS A 37 -29.34 4.25 -1.71
C CYS A 37 -27.85 3.85 -1.79
N SER A 38 -26.94 4.79 -2.10
CA SER A 38 -25.52 4.49 -2.31
C SER A 38 -24.81 4.05 -1.04
N PHE A 39 -25.22 4.52 0.16
CA PHE A 39 -24.52 4.17 1.40
C PHE A 39 -24.47 2.65 1.63
N TYR A 40 -25.61 1.96 1.54
CA TYR A 40 -25.65 0.50 1.67
C TYR A 40 -24.88 -0.22 0.57
N CYS A 41 -24.92 0.33 -0.64
CA CYS A 41 -24.23 -0.21 -1.80
C CYS A 41 -22.70 -0.14 -1.62
N ILE A 42 -22.21 1.00 -1.17
CA ILE A 42 -20.78 1.21 -0.89
C ILE A 42 -20.35 0.32 0.27
N VAL A 43 -21.12 0.26 1.35
CA VAL A 43 -20.78 -0.61 2.50
C VAL A 43 -20.73 -2.08 2.08
N LEU A 44 -21.70 -2.56 1.29
CA LEU A 44 -21.71 -3.93 0.77
C LEU A 44 -20.54 -4.19 -0.19
N LEU A 45 -20.21 -3.24 -1.08
CA LEU A 45 -19.06 -3.37 -1.96
C LEU A 45 -17.77 -3.39 -1.16
N SER A 46 -17.55 -2.43 -0.28
CA SER A 46 -16.39 -2.37 0.60
C SER A 46 -16.24 -3.65 1.41
N ALA A 47 -17.32 -4.20 1.95
CA ALA A 47 -17.30 -5.48 2.67
C ALA A 47 -16.91 -6.65 1.75
N LEU A 48 -17.46 -6.70 0.53
CA LEU A 48 -17.13 -7.73 -0.46
C LEU A 48 -15.65 -7.64 -0.86
N PHE A 49 -15.13 -6.44 -1.10
CA PHE A 49 -13.71 -6.24 -1.43
C PHE A 49 -12.79 -6.51 -0.24
N LEU A 50 -13.16 -6.10 0.97
CA LEU A 50 -12.42 -6.47 2.19
C LEU A 50 -12.38 -7.98 2.39
N SER A 51 -13.45 -8.70 2.05
CA SER A 51 -13.45 -10.17 2.14
C SER A 51 -12.52 -10.84 1.12
N THR A 52 -12.26 -10.20 -0.03
CA THR A 52 -11.27 -10.69 -1.01
C THR A 52 -9.82 -10.44 -0.61
N CYS A 53 -9.58 -9.72 0.49
CA CYS A 53 -8.23 -9.49 1.00
C CYS A 53 -7.66 -10.67 1.80
N TYR A 54 -8.47 -11.68 2.12
CA TYR A 54 -8.00 -12.85 2.86
C TYR A 54 -7.36 -13.85 1.90
N TRP A 55 -6.05 -14.05 2.04
CA TRP A 55 -5.33 -15.10 1.36
C TRP A 55 -5.03 -16.25 2.33
N PRO A 56 -5.50 -17.47 2.06
CA PRO A 56 -5.12 -18.61 2.86
C PRO A 56 -3.61 -18.89 2.70
N PRO A 57 -2.94 -19.42 3.74
CA PRO A 57 -1.57 -19.87 3.60
C PRO A 57 -1.48 -20.97 2.54
N ILE A 58 -0.38 -20.99 1.80
CA ILE A 58 -0.18 -21.87 0.64
C ILE A 58 0.90 -22.90 1.01
N PRO A 59 0.80 -24.18 0.58
CA PRO A 59 1.85 -25.15 0.85
C PRO A 59 3.17 -24.73 0.19
N ILE A 60 4.28 -24.93 0.89
CA ILE A 60 5.61 -24.44 0.47
C ILE A 60 6.11 -25.11 -0.84
N GLU A 61 5.58 -26.28 -1.17
CA GLU A 61 5.87 -27.01 -2.41
C GLU A 61 5.15 -26.44 -3.65
N THR A 62 4.35 -25.40 -3.48
CA THR A 62 3.62 -24.77 -4.60
C THR A 62 4.63 -24.13 -5.56
N PRO A 63 4.47 -24.32 -6.89
CA PRO A 63 5.33 -23.68 -7.87
C PRO A 63 5.12 -22.17 -7.87
N LEU A 64 6.21 -21.43 -8.07
CA LEU A 64 6.21 -20.00 -8.31
C LEU A 64 5.59 -19.72 -9.69
N THR A 65 4.86 -18.61 -9.80
CA THR A 65 4.29 -18.14 -11.08
C THR A 65 5.40 -17.82 -12.08
N SER A 66 6.52 -17.27 -11.59
CA SER A 66 7.74 -17.06 -12.36
C SER A 66 8.93 -17.67 -11.62
N PRO A 67 9.64 -18.66 -12.20
CA PRO A 67 10.82 -19.22 -11.57
C PRO A 67 11.90 -18.14 -11.42
N TRP A 68 12.60 -18.11 -10.28
CA TRP A 68 13.69 -17.14 -10.04
C TRP A 68 14.94 -17.50 -10.83
N SER A 69 15.16 -18.80 -11.04
CA SER A 69 16.24 -19.37 -11.84
C SER A 69 15.83 -20.78 -12.27
N ASP A 70 16.60 -21.41 -13.16
CA ASP A 70 16.31 -22.75 -13.70
C ASP A 70 16.11 -23.83 -12.62
N ASN A 71 16.68 -23.65 -11.43
CA ASN A 71 16.60 -24.59 -10.31
C ASN A 71 15.61 -24.16 -9.22
N ILE A 72 15.09 -22.93 -9.24
CA ILE A 72 14.25 -22.38 -8.18
C ILE A 72 12.85 -22.22 -8.73
N THR A 73 12.04 -23.26 -8.55
CA THR A 73 10.70 -23.34 -9.12
C THR A 73 9.59 -23.33 -8.09
N THR A 74 9.89 -23.62 -6.81
CA THR A 74 8.91 -23.64 -5.71
C THR A 74 9.23 -22.60 -4.64
N TYR A 75 8.26 -22.30 -3.75
CA TYR A 75 8.52 -21.45 -2.59
C TYR A 75 9.56 -22.07 -1.65
N ALA A 76 9.62 -23.41 -1.56
CA ALA A 76 10.61 -24.14 -0.77
C ALA A 76 12.02 -23.92 -1.32
N ASP A 77 12.21 -24.09 -2.63
CA ASP A 77 13.49 -23.85 -3.30
C ASP A 77 13.93 -22.39 -3.12
N ALA A 78 12.98 -21.46 -3.25
CA ALA A 78 13.22 -20.04 -3.08
C ALA A 78 13.69 -19.72 -1.65
N LEU A 79 13.03 -20.27 -0.63
CA LEU A 79 13.40 -20.08 0.76
C LEU A 79 14.77 -20.69 1.06
N LEU A 80 15.03 -21.93 0.61
CA LEU A 80 16.30 -22.62 0.81
C LEU A 80 17.46 -21.91 0.09
N SER A 81 17.20 -21.27 -1.05
CA SER A 81 18.20 -20.44 -1.75
C SER A 81 18.61 -19.23 -0.93
N LEU A 82 17.69 -18.64 -0.16
CA LEU A 82 17.94 -17.50 0.71
C LEU A 82 18.54 -17.89 2.07
N MET A 83 18.29 -19.12 2.52
CA MET A 83 18.73 -19.67 3.81
C MET A 83 19.26 -21.11 3.67
N PRO A 84 20.48 -21.30 3.10
CA PRO A 84 21.02 -22.63 2.85
C PRO A 84 21.34 -23.43 4.14
N GLU A 85 21.48 -22.75 5.28
CA GLU A 85 21.77 -23.37 6.59
C GLU A 85 20.50 -23.69 7.40
N LEU A 86 19.30 -23.52 6.82
CA LEU A 86 18.05 -23.74 7.53
C LEU A 86 17.85 -25.24 7.81
N PRO A 87 17.71 -25.67 9.08
CA PRO A 87 17.42 -27.06 9.40
C PRO A 87 16.08 -27.48 8.80
N THR A 88 16.00 -28.69 8.24
CA THR A 88 14.78 -29.23 7.61
C THR A 88 13.58 -29.23 8.57
N GLU A 89 13.82 -29.39 9.87
CA GLU A 89 12.78 -29.36 10.92
C GLU A 89 12.16 -27.97 11.13
N MET A 90 12.85 -26.89 10.72
CA MET A 90 12.36 -25.51 10.85
C MET A 90 11.64 -25.02 9.59
N VAL A 91 11.67 -25.79 8.50
CA VAL A 91 10.98 -25.41 7.27
C VAL A 91 9.46 -25.57 7.49
N PRO A 92 8.67 -24.49 7.38
CA PRO A 92 7.24 -24.58 7.58
C PRO A 92 6.58 -25.31 6.41
N ALA A 93 5.55 -26.11 6.69
CA ALA A 93 4.78 -26.79 5.65
C ALA A 93 3.98 -25.80 4.77
N GLU A 94 3.64 -24.64 5.32
CA GLU A 94 2.85 -23.60 4.67
C GLU A 94 3.54 -22.25 4.79
N ILE A 95 3.52 -21.48 3.70
CA ILE A 95 4.03 -20.10 3.66
C ILE A 95 2.86 -19.11 3.83
N PRO A 96 2.94 -18.20 4.81
CA PRO A 96 2.01 -17.09 4.87
C PRO A 96 2.31 -16.13 3.72
N ILE A 97 1.34 -16.00 2.81
CA ILE A 97 1.47 -15.06 1.71
C ILE A 97 1.20 -13.65 2.22
N VAL A 98 1.97 -12.66 1.76
CA VAL A 98 1.80 -11.27 2.18
C VAL A 98 0.40 -10.80 1.79
N ASP A 99 -0.38 -10.32 2.77
CA ASP A 99 -1.71 -9.80 2.51
C ASP A 99 -1.66 -8.55 1.62
N HIS A 100 -1.91 -8.70 0.31
CA HIS A 100 -2.25 -7.58 -0.54
C HIS A 100 -3.76 -7.37 -0.49
N CYS A 101 -4.17 -6.67 0.56
CA CYS A 101 -5.51 -6.13 0.60
C CYS A 101 -5.61 -4.93 -0.34
N TRP A 102 -6.74 -4.78 -1.02
CA TRP A 102 -7.11 -3.55 -1.72
C TRP A 102 -7.03 -2.31 -0.82
N CYS A 103 -7.11 -2.51 0.50
CA CYS A 103 -7.03 -1.48 1.51
C CYS A 103 -5.60 -1.22 2.03
N ASP A 104 -4.56 -1.80 1.45
CA ASP A 104 -3.17 -1.43 1.78
C ASP A 104 -2.80 -0.09 1.15
N LEU A 105 -3.36 0.97 1.73
CA LEU A 105 -3.08 2.36 1.37
C LEU A 105 -1.69 2.80 1.85
N THR A 106 -1.06 2.04 2.75
CA THR A 106 0.21 2.41 3.39
C THR A 106 1.42 2.12 2.53
N SER A 107 1.33 1.15 1.62
CA SER A 107 2.48 0.74 0.80
C SER A 107 2.85 1.72 -0.32
N GLY A 108 2.06 2.76 -0.59
CA GLY A 108 2.31 3.71 -1.68
C GLY A 108 2.19 3.11 -3.10
N LYS A 109 1.93 1.80 -3.21
CA LYS A 109 1.83 1.02 -4.47
C LYS A 109 0.46 1.11 -5.15
N PHE A 110 -0.38 2.09 -4.80
CA PHE A 110 -1.78 2.16 -5.26
C PHE A 110 -1.95 2.28 -6.79
N PHE A 111 -0.93 2.78 -7.49
CA PHE A 111 -0.92 2.96 -8.95
C PHE A 111 -0.03 1.97 -9.69
N GLU A 112 0.66 1.06 -8.99
CA GLU A 112 1.51 0.07 -9.65
C GLU A 112 0.63 -1.07 -10.22
N PRO A 113 0.96 -1.57 -11.43
CA PRO A 113 0.29 -2.74 -11.98
C PRO A 113 0.56 -3.98 -11.10
N TYR A 114 -0.38 -4.91 -11.13
CA TYR A 114 -0.29 -6.14 -10.36
C TYR A 114 0.83 -7.04 -10.87
N ASP A 115 1.85 -7.26 -10.04
CA ASP A 115 2.98 -8.14 -10.32
C ASP A 115 3.02 -9.30 -9.32
N MET A 116 2.51 -10.45 -9.76
CA MET A 116 2.51 -11.69 -8.98
C MET A 116 3.92 -12.12 -8.57
N SER A 117 4.89 -11.99 -9.47
CA SER A 117 6.25 -12.49 -9.23
C SER A 117 6.92 -11.73 -8.07
N ARG A 118 6.76 -10.41 -8.05
CA ARG A 118 7.28 -9.56 -6.98
C ARG A 118 6.62 -9.90 -5.63
N TRP A 119 5.34 -10.22 -5.65
CA TRP A 119 4.60 -10.60 -4.45
C TRP A 119 5.05 -11.94 -3.86
N GLU A 120 5.30 -12.92 -4.72
CA GLU A 120 5.87 -14.21 -4.31
C GLU A 120 7.23 -14.00 -3.65
N VAL A 121 8.08 -13.16 -4.25
CA VAL A 121 9.39 -12.77 -3.69
C VAL A 121 9.24 -12.13 -2.32
N GLU A 122 8.37 -11.12 -2.19
CA GLU A 122 8.16 -10.41 -0.93
C GLU A 122 7.65 -11.34 0.19
N SER A 123 6.83 -12.33 -0.17
CA SER A 123 6.33 -13.35 0.78
C SER A 123 7.44 -14.27 1.28
N VAL A 124 8.32 -14.74 0.40
CA VAL A 124 9.47 -15.57 0.80
C VAL A 124 10.46 -14.76 1.65
N VAL A 125 10.73 -13.51 1.28
CA VAL A 125 11.64 -12.63 2.04
C VAL A 125 11.08 -12.35 3.44
N ARG A 126 9.78 -12.08 3.56
CA ARG A 126 9.14 -11.89 4.87
C ARG A 126 9.22 -13.15 5.73
N LEU A 127 8.97 -14.32 5.15
CA LEU A 127 9.07 -15.59 5.87
C LEU A 127 10.51 -15.84 6.35
N LYS A 128 11.50 -15.54 5.51
CA LYS A 128 12.92 -15.59 5.87
C LYS A 128 13.19 -14.74 7.12
N GLU A 129 12.78 -13.47 7.11
CA GLU A 129 13.00 -12.55 8.24
C GLU A 129 12.37 -13.10 9.54
N GLU A 130 11.17 -13.67 9.45
CA GLU A 130 10.50 -14.31 10.59
C GLU A 130 11.29 -15.52 11.13
N LEU A 131 11.78 -16.38 10.24
CA LEU A 131 12.58 -17.55 10.61
C LEU A 131 13.93 -17.16 11.22
N GLU A 132 14.60 -16.12 10.71
CA GLU A 132 15.84 -15.59 11.31
C GLU A 132 15.59 -15.11 12.75
N VAL A 133 14.48 -14.39 12.98
CA VAL A 133 14.09 -13.97 14.33
C VAL A 133 13.83 -15.19 15.22
N GLN A 134 13.13 -16.21 14.73
CA GLN A 134 12.89 -17.45 15.50
C GLN A 134 14.19 -18.19 15.84
N GLN A 135 15.14 -18.27 14.91
CA GLN A 135 16.45 -18.88 15.16
C GLN A 135 17.22 -18.13 16.24
N LEU A 136 17.23 -16.80 16.21
CA LEU A 136 17.88 -15.98 17.23
C LEU A 136 17.24 -16.15 18.60
N LEU A 137 15.91 -16.23 18.67
CA LEU A 137 15.19 -16.47 19.92
C LEU A 137 15.52 -17.86 20.48
N LYS A 138 15.54 -18.90 19.64
CA LYS A 138 15.91 -20.25 20.06
C LYS A 138 17.32 -20.30 20.63
N LYS A 139 18.30 -19.66 19.96
CA LYS A 139 19.68 -19.56 20.46
C LYS A 139 19.75 -18.88 21.83
N ARG A 140 19.02 -17.78 22.03
CA ARG A 140 18.97 -17.09 23.34
C ARG A 140 18.37 -17.94 24.44
N ILE A 141 17.33 -18.72 24.15
CA ILE A 141 16.71 -19.64 25.12
C ILE A 141 17.71 -20.73 25.51
N GLU A 142 18.37 -21.35 24.54
CA GLU A 142 19.39 -22.38 24.81
C GLU A 142 20.59 -21.84 25.61
N GLU A 143 21.01 -20.60 25.38
CA GLU A 143 22.04 -19.93 26.18
C GLU A 143 21.59 -19.68 27.61
N PHE A 144 20.34 -19.22 27.79
CA PHE A 144 19.76 -18.99 29.11
C PHE A 144 19.63 -20.29 29.90
N GLU A 145 19.13 -21.37 29.29
CA GLU A 145 19.02 -22.69 29.92
C GLU A 145 20.38 -23.24 30.37
N LYS A 146 21.43 -23.04 29.56
CA LYS A 146 22.81 -23.42 29.94
C LYS A 146 23.34 -22.61 31.13
N SER A 147 22.95 -21.34 31.26
CA SER A 147 23.37 -20.50 32.39
C SER A 147 22.69 -20.86 33.70
N VAL A 148 21.42 -21.29 33.67
CA VAL A 148 20.64 -21.64 34.87
C VAL A 148 20.93 -23.07 35.34
N GLY A 149 21.19 -24.01 34.43
CA GLY A 149 21.45 -25.42 34.77
C GLY A 149 22.81 -25.72 35.39
N GLY A 150 23.66 -24.72 35.62
CA GLY A 150 25.04 -24.88 36.10
C GLY A 150 25.25 -24.77 37.62
N GLU A 151 24.24 -24.40 38.41
CA GLU A 151 24.43 -24.03 39.83
C GLU A 151 23.79 -24.94 40.89
N ASP A 152 23.01 -25.97 40.54
CA ASP A 152 22.41 -26.89 41.52
C ASP A 152 23.19 -28.21 41.65
N GLY A 153 24.46 -28.06 41.97
CA GLY A 153 25.36 -29.13 42.41
C GLY A 153 25.55 -29.15 43.93
N LEU A 154 24.53 -28.82 44.73
CA LEU A 154 24.55 -29.01 46.18
C LEU A 154 23.32 -29.81 46.63
N ALA A 155 23.59 -31.09 46.82
CA ALA A 155 22.70 -32.08 47.40
C ALA A 155 22.04 -31.58 48.70
N ALA A 156 20.72 -31.50 48.70
CA ALA A 156 19.92 -31.56 49.92
C ALA A 156 18.79 -32.56 49.70
N ASP A 157 19.12 -33.79 50.09
CA ASP A 157 18.24 -34.86 50.51
C ASP A 157 17.01 -34.33 51.30
N ALA A 158 15.80 -34.64 50.83
CA ALA A 158 14.64 -35.06 51.63
C ALA A 158 13.35 -34.94 50.78
N GLY A 159 12.76 -36.10 50.46
CA GLY A 159 11.63 -36.20 49.55
C GLY A 159 10.33 -35.54 50.00
N ARG A 160 9.49 -35.17 49.02
CA ARG A 160 8.03 -35.11 49.20
C ARG A 160 7.27 -35.06 47.86
N ASN A 161 6.43 -36.07 47.68
CA ASN A 161 5.28 -36.28 46.80
C ASN A 161 4.91 -35.25 45.70
N SER A 162 4.91 -35.77 44.47
CA SER A 162 3.90 -35.63 43.41
C SER A 162 2.93 -34.45 43.46
N THR A 163 3.08 -33.50 42.53
CA THR A 163 1.96 -32.93 41.75
C THR A 163 2.50 -32.39 40.42
N ALA A 164 1.94 -32.87 39.31
CA ALA A 164 2.33 -32.47 37.95
C ALA A 164 1.90 -31.03 37.61
N PRO A 165 2.73 -30.23 36.93
CA PRO A 165 2.26 -29.01 36.28
C PRO A 165 1.90 -29.33 34.82
N SER A 166 0.63 -29.13 34.51
CA SER A 166 0.10 -28.99 33.15
C SER A 166 0.83 -27.87 32.41
N SER A 167 1.31 -28.18 31.20
CA SER A 167 1.89 -27.24 30.25
C SER A 167 0.92 -26.12 29.91
N SER A 168 1.32 -24.89 30.22
CA SER A 168 0.63 -23.67 29.86
C SER A 168 0.85 -23.35 28.38
N SER A 169 -0.26 -23.29 27.63
CA SER A 169 -0.34 -22.72 26.30
C SER A 169 -0.11 -21.20 26.37
N VAL A 170 0.98 -20.73 25.78
CA VAL A 170 1.39 -19.32 25.62
C VAL A 170 1.85 -19.24 24.15
N ASN A 171 1.40 -18.39 23.22
CA ASN A 171 0.67 -17.13 23.23
C ASN A 171 -0.17 -17.05 21.95
N ARG A 172 -1.42 -16.61 22.05
CA ARG A 172 -2.14 -16.02 20.91
C ARG A 172 -1.56 -14.63 20.66
N PHE A 173 -0.84 -14.46 19.56
CA PHE A 173 -0.44 -13.14 19.06
C PHE A 173 -1.70 -12.30 18.81
N SER A 174 -1.89 -11.26 19.63
CA SER A 174 -2.99 -10.31 19.44
C SER A 174 -2.60 -9.31 18.34
N THR A 175 -3.15 -9.52 17.15
CA THR A 175 -3.10 -8.60 16.01
C THR A 175 -3.80 -7.25 16.30
N ALA A 176 -4.48 -7.11 17.44
CA ALA A 176 -5.22 -5.91 17.82
C ALA A 176 -4.34 -4.67 18.10
N ALA A 177 -3.09 -4.85 18.54
CA ALA A 177 -2.22 -3.72 18.91
C ALA A 177 -1.67 -2.93 17.70
N ARG A 178 -1.68 -3.50 16.48
CA ARG A 178 -1.25 -2.80 15.26
C ARG A 178 -2.34 -1.92 14.64
N TRP A 179 -3.62 -2.21 14.88
CA TRP A 179 -4.74 -1.48 14.25
C TRP A 179 -5.01 -0.11 14.89
N THR A 180 -4.70 0.10 16.16
CA THR A 180 -4.91 1.40 16.84
C THR A 180 -3.96 2.49 16.36
N SER A 181 -2.76 2.12 15.85
CA SER A 181 -1.80 3.09 15.30
C SER A 181 -2.19 3.59 13.90
N LEU A 182 -2.88 2.77 13.10
CA LEU A 182 -3.33 3.12 11.74
C LEU A 182 -4.54 4.07 11.73
N LEU A 183 -5.45 3.97 12.70
CA LEU A 183 -6.59 4.88 12.79
C LEU A 183 -6.17 6.32 13.15
N ASN A 184 -5.08 6.49 13.90
CA ASN A 184 -4.54 7.82 14.22
C ASN A 184 -3.83 8.51 13.05
N THR A 185 -3.39 7.76 12.03
CA THR A 185 -2.72 8.33 10.85
C THR A 185 -3.68 8.71 9.73
N MET A 186 -4.84 8.07 9.62
CA MET A 186 -5.81 8.35 8.55
C MET A 186 -6.77 9.52 8.81
N PHE A 187 -6.90 10.02 10.05
CA PHE A 187 -7.82 11.13 10.37
C PHE A 187 -7.14 12.30 11.11
N PRO A 188 -6.15 13.01 10.51
CA PRO A 188 -5.55 14.19 11.13
C PRO A 188 -6.53 15.37 11.29
N PHE A 189 -7.70 15.31 10.62
CA PHE A 189 -8.72 16.37 10.62
C PHE A 189 -9.53 16.52 11.92
N LEU A 190 -9.34 15.64 12.92
CA LEU A 190 -10.03 15.75 14.22
C LEU A 190 -9.29 16.63 15.24
N HIS A 191 -8.13 17.19 14.89
CA HIS A 191 -7.45 18.19 15.72
C HIS A 191 -7.52 19.56 15.05
N GLY A 192 -8.15 20.49 15.75
CA GLY A 192 -8.36 21.86 15.30
C GLY A 192 -7.04 22.58 15.05
N PRO A 193 -7.02 23.55 14.11
CA PRO A 193 -5.79 24.21 13.71
C PRO A 193 -5.24 25.09 14.84
N GLU A 194 -4.00 24.81 15.23
CA GLU A 194 -3.17 25.68 16.05
C GLU A 194 -2.56 26.77 15.13
N PRO A 195 -2.64 28.06 15.50
CA PRO A 195 -2.16 29.15 14.65
C PRO A 195 -0.63 29.28 14.75
N SER A 196 0.09 29.04 13.65
CA SER A 196 1.52 29.36 13.54
C SER A 196 1.78 30.54 12.61
N ALA A 197 2.72 31.35 13.07
CA ALA A 197 3.03 32.70 12.64
C ALA A 197 3.72 32.79 11.26
N THR A 198 3.40 33.88 10.58
CA THR A 198 3.97 34.38 9.32
C THR A 198 5.44 34.76 9.50
N ILE A 199 6.34 34.19 8.69
CA ILE A 199 7.70 34.70 8.48
C ILE A 199 7.79 35.16 7.02
N GLU A 200 7.99 36.47 6.85
CA GLU A 200 8.27 37.10 5.56
C GLU A 200 9.74 36.89 5.17
N THR A 201 10.01 36.71 3.88
CA THR A 201 11.37 36.79 3.32
C THR A 201 11.33 37.64 2.03
N PRO A 202 12.31 38.53 1.80
CA PRO A 202 12.21 39.58 0.80
C PRO A 202 12.70 39.16 -0.59
N VAL A 203 12.04 39.72 -1.60
CA VAL A 203 12.34 39.61 -3.03
C VAL A 203 13.52 40.52 -3.39
N ASN A 204 14.56 39.96 -4.02
CA ASN A 204 15.68 40.71 -4.58
C ASN A 204 15.58 40.71 -6.11
N SER A 205 15.53 41.92 -6.70
CA SER A 205 15.34 42.15 -8.14
C SER A 205 16.50 43.01 -8.67
N ALA A 206 17.17 42.60 -9.77
CA ALA A 206 17.93 43.45 -10.71
C ALA A 206 18.47 42.57 -11.89
N PRO A 207 19.03 43.14 -12.99
CA PRO A 207 18.29 43.75 -14.08
C PRO A 207 18.70 43.21 -15.48
N SER A 208 17.90 43.61 -16.47
CA SER A 208 17.95 43.33 -17.90
C SER A 208 19.09 44.05 -18.66
N VAL A 209 19.58 43.41 -19.73
CA VAL A 209 20.48 43.97 -20.76
C VAL A 209 19.81 43.82 -22.14
N PRO A 210 19.72 44.88 -22.98
CA PRO A 210 19.20 44.81 -24.35
C PRO A 210 20.33 44.88 -25.42
N ILE A 211 19.94 44.81 -26.72
CA ILE A 211 20.64 45.21 -27.99
C ILE A 211 20.79 44.02 -29.00
N PRO A 212 20.73 44.16 -30.36
CA PRO A 212 19.84 44.89 -31.30
C PRO A 212 19.26 43.95 -32.41
N THR A 213 18.06 44.18 -32.98
CA THR A 213 17.74 44.88 -34.26
C THR A 213 18.64 44.60 -35.47
N GLU A 214 18.15 43.77 -36.41
CA GLU A 214 18.38 43.93 -37.86
C GLU A 214 17.12 43.57 -38.69
N THR A 215 17.06 44.16 -39.88
CA THR A 215 15.89 44.54 -40.69
C THR A 215 15.89 43.81 -42.06
N SER A 216 14.73 43.78 -42.75
CA SER A 216 14.48 43.59 -44.21
C SER A 216 14.37 42.13 -44.73
N THR A 217 13.48 41.67 -45.65
CA THR A 217 12.16 42.03 -46.28
C THR A 217 11.65 40.71 -46.97
N PRO A 218 10.53 40.62 -47.74
CA PRO A 218 9.55 39.53 -47.58
C PRO A 218 9.53 38.50 -48.72
N SER A 219 9.12 37.26 -48.43
CA SER A 219 8.69 36.31 -49.48
C SER A 219 7.50 35.51 -48.99
N VAL A 220 6.44 35.57 -49.79
CA VAL A 220 5.08 35.13 -49.51
C VAL A 220 4.95 33.63 -49.78
N ALA A 221 4.64 32.86 -48.74
CA ALA A 221 4.07 31.51 -48.82
C ALA A 221 3.18 31.25 -47.58
N PRO A 222 2.05 30.52 -47.70
CA PRO A 222 1.12 30.31 -46.59
C PRO A 222 1.68 29.26 -45.63
N SER A 223 2.39 29.72 -44.61
CA SER A 223 2.79 28.91 -43.45
C SER A 223 1.63 28.81 -42.47
N ILE A 224 1.18 27.58 -42.21
CA ILE A 224 0.30 27.24 -41.09
C ILE A 224 1.03 27.63 -39.80
N SER A 225 0.64 28.77 -39.22
CA SER A 225 1.23 29.29 -38.00
C SER A 225 0.75 28.43 -36.83
N LEU A 226 1.55 27.44 -36.46
CA LEU A 226 1.47 26.78 -35.16
C LEU A 226 1.92 27.82 -34.14
N ALA A 227 0.96 28.61 -33.63
CA ALA A 227 1.21 29.60 -32.61
C ALA A 227 1.84 28.91 -31.40
N GLN A 228 3.14 29.10 -31.25
CA GLN A 228 3.94 28.59 -30.16
C GLN A 228 3.46 29.29 -28.88
N ALA A 229 2.53 28.64 -28.18
CA ALA A 229 2.00 29.12 -26.92
C ALA A 229 3.14 29.17 -25.90
N THR A 230 3.67 30.36 -25.66
CA THR A 230 4.62 30.59 -24.57
C THR A 230 3.93 30.20 -23.25
N PRO A 231 4.54 29.30 -22.44
CA PRO A 231 3.96 28.87 -21.18
C PRO A 231 3.83 30.09 -20.26
N THR A 232 2.62 30.62 -20.18
CA THR A 232 2.33 31.73 -19.29
C THR A 232 2.31 31.13 -17.89
N HIS A 233 3.20 31.59 -17.01
CA HIS A 233 3.30 31.08 -15.64
C HIS A 233 2.08 31.55 -14.84
N LEU A 234 1.01 30.76 -14.87
CA LEU A 234 -0.24 31.07 -14.18
C LEU A 234 -0.15 30.56 -12.74
N PRO A 235 -0.73 31.28 -11.76
CA PRO A 235 -0.76 30.84 -10.38
C PRO A 235 -1.51 29.51 -10.24
N LEU A 236 -0.93 28.55 -9.50
CA LEU A 236 -1.42 27.18 -9.28
C LEU A 236 -2.79 27.07 -8.57
N LEU A 237 -3.37 28.19 -8.14
CA LEU A 237 -4.64 28.24 -7.42
C LEU A 237 -5.61 29.14 -8.16
N ARG A 238 -5.98 28.73 -9.38
CA ARG A 238 -7.10 29.34 -10.12
C ARG A 238 -8.42 28.69 -9.74
N ARG A 239 -9.47 29.50 -9.73
CA ARG A 239 -10.84 29.07 -9.47
C ARG A 239 -11.43 28.27 -10.63
N GLU A 240 -10.92 28.49 -11.84
CA GLU A 240 -11.40 27.88 -13.08
C GLU A 240 -10.21 27.37 -13.90
N TYR A 241 -10.33 26.14 -14.42
CA TYR A 241 -9.37 25.51 -15.33
C TYR A 241 -10.06 25.13 -16.62
N ASP A 242 -9.68 25.80 -17.71
CA ASP A 242 -10.13 25.44 -19.06
C ASP A 242 -9.17 24.39 -19.65
N LEU A 243 -9.68 23.19 -19.93
CA LEU A 243 -8.91 22.07 -20.47
C LEU A 243 -9.02 21.97 -22.00
N ARG A 244 -9.72 22.90 -22.65
CA ARG A 244 -9.91 22.90 -24.12
C ARG A 244 -8.62 23.03 -24.90
N SER A 245 -7.63 23.74 -24.37
CA SER A 245 -6.29 23.83 -24.97
C SER A 245 -5.56 22.49 -25.01
N TYR A 246 -5.95 21.53 -24.17
CA TYR A 246 -5.37 20.19 -24.11
C TYR A 246 -6.20 19.14 -24.87
N GLY A 247 -7.25 19.56 -25.60
CA GLY A 247 -8.11 18.66 -26.37
C GLY A 247 -9.28 18.05 -25.60
N PHE A 248 -9.53 18.49 -24.37
CA PHE A 248 -10.71 18.08 -23.60
C PHE A 248 -11.80 19.16 -23.68
N GLU A 249 -13.01 18.82 -24.10
CA GLU A 249 -14.15 19.75 -24.15
C GLU A 249 -14.77 19.94 -22.75
N MET A 250 -13.97 20.42 -21.79
CA MET A 250 -14.36 20.54 -20.39
C MET A 250 -13.73 21.76 -19.72
N VAL A 251 -14.50 22.40 -18.86
CA VAL A 251 -14.06 23.49 -17.98
C VAL A 251 -14.38 23.10 -16.53
N VAL A 252 -13.37 23.13 -15.66
CA VAL A 252 -13.50 22.77 -14.25
C VAL A 252 -13.53 24.03 -13.40
N ASP A 253 -14.70 24.35 -12.84
CA ASP A 253 -14.91 25.52 -11.97
C ASP A 253 -15.09 25.10 -10.50
N PHE A 254 -14.15 25.52 -9.66
CA PHE A 254 -14.15 25.32 -8.19
C PHE A 254 -14.90 26.42 -7.44
N GLY A 255 -15.56 27.33 -8.15
CA GLY A 255 -16.18 28.54 -7.64
C GLY A 255 -17.53 28.42 -6.95
N TRP A 256 -17.97 27.23 -6.55
CA TRP A 256 -19.31 27.00 -6.03
C TRP A 256 -19.44 27.50 -4.57
N SER A 257 -19.54 28.81 -4.38
CA SER A 257 -19.96 29.37 -3.10
C SER A 257 -21.45 29.12 -2.94
N ARG A 258 -21.84 28.32 -1.94
CA ARG A 258 -23.25 28.17 -1.56
C ARG A 258 -23.81 29.54 -1.20
N LYS A 259 -24.77 30.05 -1.97
CA LYS A 259 -25.62 31.14 -1.49
C LYS A 259 -26.33 30.62 -0.24
N LYS A 260 -26.02 31.20 0.93
CA LYS A 260 -26.84 31.02 2.14
C LYS A 260 -28.18 31.68 1.82
N SER A 261 -29.24 30.87 1.76
CA SER A 261 -30.62 31.33 1.80
C SER A 261 -31.05 31.56 3.23
#